data_AF-A0A6A1Q3Z7-F1
#
_entry.id   AF-A0A6A1Q3Z7-F1
#
_cell.length_a   1.000
_cell.length_b   1.000
_cell.length_c   1.000
_cell.angle_alpha   90.00
_cell.angle_beta   90.00
_cell.angle_gamma   90.00
#
_symmetry.space_group_name_H-M   'P 1'
#
loop_
_entity.id
_entity.type
_entity.pdbx_description
1 polymer ?
#
loop_
_entity_poly.entity_id
_entity_poly.type
_entity_poly.pdbx_seq_one_letter_code
_entity_poly.pdbx_strand_id
1 'polypeptide(L)'
;PPFRTFTASDWALTHLVVHEQTGEVYVGAVNRIYKLSGNLTLLRAHVTGPVEDNEKCYPPPSVQSCPHGLGSTDNVNKLLLLDQAANRLLACGSASQGICQFLRLDDLFKLGEPHHRKEHYLSGVREAGSMAGSEYFPTLSSRRLMANEEDAEMFGFVYQDEFVSSQLKIPSDTLSKFPAFDIYYVYSFRSEHFVYYLTLQLDTQLTSPDAAGEHFFTSKIVRLCVDDP
;
A
#
# COMPACT_ATOMS: atom_id res chain seq x y z
N PRO A 1 -35.89 4.34 12.55
CA PRO A 1 -34.66 4.61 13.33
C PRO A 1 -33.63 5.37 12.48
N PRO A 2 -32.88 6.34 13.03
CA PRO A 2 -31.81 7.01 12.30
C PRO A 2 -30.66 6.03 12.01
N PHE A 3 -30.00 6.18 10.85
CA PHE A 3 -28.81 5.40 10.52
C PHE A 3 -27.65 5.80 11.44
N ARG A 4 -26.98 4.81 12.02
CA ARG A 4 -25.72 5.03 12.75
C ARG A 4 -24.64 5.42 11.74
N THR A 5 -23.84 6.42 12.07
CA THR A 5 -22.80 6.96 11.19
C THR A 5 -21.61 7.47 11.99
N PHE A 6 -20.43 7.38 11.39
CA PHE A 6 -19.22 8.06 11.83
C PHE A 6 -18.90 9.14 10.79
N THR A 7 -18.61 10.36 11.23
CA THR A 7 -18.26 11.47 10.35
C THR A 7 -16.80 11.86 10.60
N ALA A 8 -15.97 11.76 9.56
CA ALA A 8 -14.64 12.33 9.56
C ALA A 8 -14.71 13.79 9.10
N SER A 9 -14.32 14.74 9.96
CA SER A 9 -14.42 16.18 9.68
C SER A 9 -13.23 16.73 8.90
N ASP A 10 -12.05 16.16 9.10
CA ASP A 10 -10.79 16.82 8.71
C ASP A 10 -10.17 16.20 7.46
N TRP A 11 -10.36 14.89 7.24
CA TRP A 11 -9.65 14.12 6.23
C TRP A 11 -10.54 13.09 5.54
N ALA A 12 -10.24 12.85 4.26
CA ALA A 12 -10.95 11.86 3.46
C ALA A 12 -10.63 10.43 3.93
N LEU A 13 -11.66 9.59 3.98
CA LEU A 13 -11.54 8.16 4.29
C LEU A 13 -11.12 7.39 3.03
N THR A 14 -10.36 6.31 3.20
CA THR A 14 -9.84 5.49 2.08
C THR A 14 -10.27 4.03 2.18
N HIS A 15 -10.01 3.36 3.30
CA HIS A 15 -10.25 1.92 3.48
C HIS A 15 -11.07 1.65 4.75
N LEU A 16 -11.78 0.53 4.75
CA LEU A 16 -12.52 0.04 5.91
C LEU A 16 -12.38 -1.48 5.99
N VAL A 17 -12.05 -1.99 7.18
CA VAL A 17 -12.00 -3.42 7.46
C VAL A 17 -12.66 -3.70 8.81
N VAL A 18 -13.41 -4.80 8.89
CA VAL A 18 -14.13 -5.21 10.10
C VAL A 18 -13.42 -6.40 10.72
N HIS A 19 -13.23 -6.37 12.03
CA HIS A 19 -12.72 -7.51 12.78
C HIS A 19 -13.85 -8.51 13.03
N GLU A 20 -13.76 -9.68 12.42
CA GLU A 20 -14.85 -10.67 12.36
C GLU A 20 -15.38 -11.09 13.74
N GLN A 21 -14.50 -11.19 14.75
CA GLN A 21 -14.88 -11.67 16.08
C GLN A 21 -15.47 -10.59 16.99
N THR A 22 -14.95 -9.35 16.95
CA THR A 22 -15.33 -8.26 17.86
C THR A 22 -16.37 -7.33 17.25
N GLY A 23 -16.50 -7.30 15.91
CA GLY A 23 -17.31 -6.33 15.18
C GLY A 23 -16.74 -4.91 15.22
N GLU A 24 -15.51 -4.73 15.71
CA GLU A 24 -14.80 -3.45 15.65
C GLU A 24 -14.45 -3.12 14.20
N VAL A 25 -14.53 -1.83 13.87
CA VAL A 25 -14.31 -1.32 12.52
C VAL A 25 -13.04 -0.49 12.50
N TYR A 26 -12.09 -0.87 11.66
CA TYR A 26 -10.85 -0.14 11.44
C TYR A 26 -10.98 0.63 10.13
N VAL A 27 -10.72 1.93 10.17
CA VAL A 27 -10.92 2.83 9.04
C VAL A 27 -9.62 3.56 8.73
N GLY A 28 -9.09 3.33 7.54
CA GLY A 28 -7.96 4.05 6.98
C GLY A 28 -8.41 5.37 6.37
N ALA A 29 -7.61 6.41 6.54
CA ALA A 29 -7.88 7.74 6.00
C ALA A 29 -6.57 8.43 5.62
N VAL A 30 -6.70 9.61 5.02
CA VAL A 30 -5.58 10.54 4.89
C VAL A 30 -5.17 11.01 6.29
N ASN A 31 -3.88 10.92 6.62
CA ASN A 31 -3.28 11.36 7.88
C ASN A 31 -3.82 10.69 9.17
N ARG A 32 -4.72 9.71 9.06
CA ARG A 32 -5.40 9.10 10.22
C ARG A 32 -5.70 7.61 10.00
N ILE A 33 -5.69 6.86 11.09
CA ILE A 33 -6.31 5.53 11.18
C ILE A 33 -7.25 5.54 12.38
N TYR A 34 -8.50 5.11 12.19
CA TYR A 34 -9.51 5.08 13.24
C TYR A 34 -9.85 3.65 13.63
N LYS A 35 -10.13 3.46 14.91
CA LYS A 35 -10.79 2.27 15.46
C LYS A 35 -12.16 2.71 15.97
N LEU A 36 -13.20 2.06 15.50
CA LEU A 36 -14.59 2.33 15.85
C LEU A 36 -15.22 1.07 16.47
N SER A 37 -16.23 1.26 17.31
CA SER A 37 -17.09 0.17 17.75
C SER A 37 -17.99 -0.31 16.60
N GLY A 38 -18.67 -1.45 16.78
CA GLY A 38 -19.69 -1.92 15.84
C GLY A 38 -20.90 -0.98 15.68
N ASN A 39 -21.03 0.05 16.55
CA ASN A 39 -22.03 1.11 16.43
C ASN A 39 -21.49 2.38 15.76
N LEU A 40 -20.27 2.33 15.20
CA LEU A 40 -19.55 3.44 14.59
C LEU A 40 -19.20 4.58 15.56
N THR A 41 -19.09 4.29 16.85
CA THR A 41 -18.55 5.25 17.82
C THR A 41 -17.03 5.20 17.81
N LEU A 42 -16.37 6.36 17.79
CA LEU A 42 -14.92 6.46 17.81
C LEU A 42 -14.35 5.89 19.13
N LEU A 43 -13.48 4.88 19.02
CA LEU A 43 -12.75 4.30 20.15
C LEU A 43 -11.32 4.85 20.23
N ARG A 44 -10.60 4.86 19.09
CA ARG A 44 -9.24 5.39 18.98
C ARG A 44 -9.01 6.06 17.63
N ALA A 45 -8.09 7.01 17.61
CA ALA A 45 -7.57 7.64 16.41
C ALA A 45 -6.05 7.70 16.48
N HIS A 46 -5.37 7.18 15.46
CA HIS A 46 -3.93 7.22 15.28
C HIS A 46 -3.60 8.30 14.23
N VAL A 47 -2.55 9.09 14.47
CA VAL A 47 -2.06 10.11 13.51
C VAL A 47 -1.02 9.46 12.61
N THR A 48 -1.23 9.48 11.30
CA THR A 48 -0.26 8.98 10.31
C THR A 48 0.39 10.09 9.48
N GLY A 49 -0.05 11.34 9.65
CA GLY A 49 0.51 12.52 8.99
C GLY A 49 -0.23 13.81 9.38
N PRO A 50 0.01 14.94 8.68
CA PRO A 50 0.96 15.10 7.59
C PRO A 50 2.42 14.94 8.04
N VAL A 51 3.33 14.67 7.10
CA VAL A 51 4.77 14.49 7.35
C VAL A 51 5.60 15.38 6.43
N GLU A 52 6.74 15.85 6.90
CA GLU A 52 7.71 16.57 6.05
C GLU A 52 8.41 15.57 5.12
N ASP A 53 8.02 15.59 3.84
CA ASP A 53 8.48 14.61 2.86
C ASP A 53 8.48 15.22 1.45
N ASN A 54 9.05 14.50 0.48
CA ASN A 54 8.90 14.80 -0.93
C ASN A 54 8.97 13.50 -1.75
N GLU A 55 7.97 13.29 -2.61
CA GLU A 55 7.83 12.09 -3.44
C GLU A 55 9.07 11.79 -4.31
N LYS A 56 9.86 12.81 -4.66
CA LYS A 56 11.08 12.67 -5.47
C LYS A 56 12.29 12.14 -4.68
N CYS A 57 12.20 12.04 -3.35
CA CYS A 57 13.29 11.60 -2.50
C CYS A 57 13.36 10.07 -2.43
N TYR A 58 14.45 9.48 -2.92
CA TYR A 58 14.72 8.06 -2.74
C TYR A 58 16.17 7.83 -2.28
N PRO A 59 16.42 7.17 -1.14
CA PRO A 59 15.48 6.83 -0.06
C PRO A 59 14.84 8.08 0.61
N PRO A 60 13.82 7.92 1.47
CA PRO A 60 13.17 9.05 2.14
C PRO A 60 14.12 9.79 3.11
N PRO A 61 13.76 11.04 3.51
CA PRO A 61 14.62 11.92 4.32
C PRO A 61 15.07 11.35 5.67
N SER A 62 14.32 10.39 6.22
CA SER A 62 14.67 9.68 7.47
C SER A 62 15.91 8.79 7.34
N VAL A 63 16.27 8.39 6.12
CA VAL A 63 17.40 7.49 5.84
C VAL A 63 18.54 8.22 5.15
N GLN A 64 18.24 9.12 4.21
CA GLN A 64 19.24 9.85 3.45
C GLN A 64 18.82 11.30 3.21
N SER A 65 19.78 12.23 3.22
CA SER A 65 19.54 13.62 2.86
C SER A 65 19.03 13.74 1.43
N CYS A 66 17.92 14.45 1.25
CA CYS A 66 17.30 14.67 -0.05
C CYS A 66 17.67 16.04 -0.63
N PRO A 67 18.06 16.13 -1.91
CA PRO A 67 18.36 17.41 -2.56
C PRO A 67 17.10 18.21 -2.95
N HIS A 68 15.92 17.58 -2.89
CA HIS A 68 14.65 18.22 -3.21
C HIS A 68 14.08 18.92 -1.95
N GLY A 69 13.41 20.05 -2.15
CA GLY A 69 12.78 20.77 -1.04
C GLY A 69 11.69 19.92 -0.39
N LEU A 70 11.78 19.74 0.91
CA LEU A 70 10.76 19.04 1.70
C LEU A 70 9.57 19.95 1.95
N GLY A 71 8.40 19.35 2.12
CA GLY A 71 7.22 20.07 2.60
C GLY A 71 6.22 19.14 3.26
N SER A 72 5.35 19.73 4.08
CA SER A 72 4.24 19.05 4.73
C SER A 72 3.34 18.38 3.69
N THR A 73 3.43 17.05 3.62
CA THR A 73 2.75 16.18 2.67
C THR A 73 1.80 15.26 3.40
N ASP A 74 0.56 15.15 2.91
CA ASP A 74 -0.40 14.22 3.51
C ASP A 74 -0.06 12.77 3.18
N ASN A 75 -0.16 11.91 4.20
CA ASN A 75 0.04 10.49 4.10
C ASN A 75 -1.30 9.78 3.84
N VAL A 76 -1.50 9.28 2.63
CA VAL A 76 -2.72 8.58 2.23
C VAL A 76 -2.60 7.11 2.66
N ASN A 77 -3.57 6.58 3.43
CA ASN A 77 -3.61 5.15 3.69
C ASN A 77 -3.98 4.39 2.40
N LYS A 78 -3.01 3.63 1.86
CA LYS A 78 -3.10 2.87 0.61
C LYS A 78 -3.52 1.41 0.80
N LEU A 79 -3.25 0.85 1.98
CA LEU A 79 -3.60 -0.53 2.31
C LEU A 79 -3.95 -0.64 3.80
N LEU A 80 -4.95 -1.45 4.10
CA LEU A 80 -5.38 -1.74 5.45
C LEU A 80 -5.74 -3.23 5.55
N LEU A 81 -4.95 -3.99 6.31
CA LEU A 81 -5.13 -5.44 6.48
C LEU A 81 -5.09 -5.84 7.95
N LEU A 82 -6.02 -6.70 8.35
CA LEU A 82 -6.03 -7.31 9.68
C LEU A 82 -5.13 -8.56 9.68
N ASP A 83 -4.09 -8.53 10.50
CA ASP A 83 -3.27 -9.70 10.82
C ASP A 83 -3.76 -10.27 12.16
N GLN A 84 -4.82 -11.08 12.09
CA GLN A 84 -5.43 -11.68 13.27
C GLN A 84 -4.46 -12.63 13.99
N ALA A 85 -3.55 -13.28 13.26
CA ALA A 85 -2.62 -14.24 13.83
C ALA A 85 -1.60 -13.58 14.77
N ALA A 86 -1.16 -12.36 14.43
CA ALA A 86 -0.23 -11.57 15.25
C ALA A 86 -0.92 -10.46 16.07
N ASN A 87 -2.25 -10.44 16.14
CA ASN A 87 -3.04 -9.43 16.86
C ASN A 87 -2.69 -7.97 16.49
N ARG A 88 -2.50 -7.71 15.20
CA ARG A 88 -2.08 -6.40 14.68
C ARG A 88 -2.79 -6.02 13.38
N LEU A 89 -2.71 -4.74 13.07
CA LEU A 89 -3.21 -4.11 11.85
C LEU A 89 -2.01 -3.65 11.03
N LEU A 90 -1.90 -4.13 9.80
CA LEU A 90 -0.95 -3.64 8.81
C LEU A 90 -1.60 -2.46 8.06
N ALA A 91 -1.00 -1.29 8.18
CA ALA A 91 -1.48 -0.08 7.53
C ALA A 91 -0.37 0.58 6.72
N CYS A 92 -0.45 0.51 5.40
CA CYS A 92 0.56 1.10 4.52
C CYS A 92 0.12 2.47 4.01
N GLY A 93 1.05 3.43 4.08
CA GLY A 93 0.86 4.80 3.63
C GLY A 93 1.36 5.03 2.21
N SER A 94 1.24 6.28 1.75
CA SER A 94 1.86 6.76 0.50
C SER A 94 3.12 7.58 0.79
N ALA A 95 3.17 8.30 1.91
CA ALA A 95 4.30 9.14 2.26
C ALA A 95 5.54 8.29 2.58
N SER A 96 6.72 8.91 2.54
CA SER A 96 8.02 8.29 2.80
C SER A 96 8.25 7.07 1.90
N GLN A 97 7.96 7.19 0.60
CA GLN A 97 8.10 6.10 -0.38
C GLN A 97 7.19 4.88 -0.09
N GLY A 98 6.09 5.09 0.63
CA GLY A 98 5.09 4.07 0.90
C GLY A 98 5.47 3.06 1.98
N ILE A 99 6.01 3.55 3.09
CA ILE A 99 6.28 2.72 4.28
C ILE A 99 4.99 2.21 4.93
N CYS A 100 5.09 1.08 5.62
CA CYS A 100 3.99 0.50 6.38
C CYS A 100 4.19 0.63 7.89
N GLN A 101 3.07 0.80 8.58
CA GLN A 101 2.98 0.78 10.04
C GLN A 101 2.26 -0.50 10.50
N PHE A 102 2.72 -1.07 11.60
CA PHE A 102 2.01 -2.08 12.36
C PHE A 102 1.38 -1.44 13.59
N LEU A 103 0.05 -1.56 13.72
CA LEU A 103 -0.70 -1.02 14.84
C LEU A 103 -1.34 -2.16 15.63
N ARG A 104 -1.25 -2.14 16.96
CA ARG A 104 -1.94 -3.11 17.81
C ARG A 104 -3.45 -2.96 17.68
N LEU A 105 -4.17 -4.08 17.56
CA LEU A 105 -5.63 -4.06 17.36
C LEU A 105 -6.38 -3.38 18.52
N ASP A 106 -5.95 -3.58 19.76
CA ASP A 106 -6.68 -3.09 20.93
C ASP A 106 -6.74 -1.55 21.03
N ASP A 107 -5.61 -0.88 20.79
CA ASP A 107 -5.44 0.54 21.11
C ASP A 107 -4.78 1.37 20.01
N LEU A 108 -4.46 0.79 18.86
CA LEU A 108 -3.72 1.40 17.75
C LEU A 108 -2.32 1.89 18.15
N PHE A 109 -1.68 1.26 19.15
CA PHE A 109 -0.29 1.52 19.46
C PHE A 109 0.61 1.08 18.30
N LYS A 110 1.57 1.92 17.89
CA LYS A 110 2.52 1.58 16.83
C LYS A 110 3.52 0.54 17.36
N LEU A 111 3.41 -0.67 16.86
CA LEU A 111 4.28 -1.79 17.18
C LEU A 111 5.60 -1.73 16.41
N GLY A 112 5.57 -1.25 15.16
CA GLY A 112 6.75 -1.06 14.33
C GLY A 112 6.45 -0.33 13.03
N GLU A 113 7.49 0.23 12.44
CA GLU A 113 7.46 0.92 11.14
C GLU A 113 8.82 0.72 10.46
N PRO A 114 9.09 -0.47 9.90
CA PRO A 114 10.35 -0.74 9.21
C PRO A 114 10.53 0.22 8.03
N HIS A 115 11.70 0.85 7.94
CA HIS A 115 12.00 1.81 6.86
C HIS A 115 13.49 1.91 6.49
N HIS A 116 14.34 0.98 6.94
CA HIS A 116 15.79 1.02 6.67
C HIS A 116 16.24 0.28 5.40
N ARG A 117 15.42 -0.61 4.83
CA ARG A 117 15.74 -1.40 3.64
C ARG A 117 14.83 -1.02 2.47
N LYS A 118 15.27 -1.32 1.25
CA LYS A 118 14.53 -0.96 0.03
C LYS A 118 13.18 -1.68 -0.04
N GLU A 119 13.14 -2.89 0.50
CA GLU A 119 11.96 -3.75 0.59
C GLU A 119 10.91 -3.20 1.57
N HIS A 120 11.25 -2.22 2.41
CA HIS A 120 10.28 -1.58 3.30
C HIS A 120 9.47 -0.48 2.58
N TYR A 121 9.89 -0.08 1.39
CA TYR A 121 9.21 0.91 0.56
C TYR A 121 8.30 0.18 -0.44
N LEU A 122 6.99 0.47 -0.42
CA LEU A 122 6.04 -0.16 -1.34
C LEU A 122 5.77 0.68 -2.58
N SER A 123 5.28 1.90 -2.41
CA SER A 123 4.92 2.81 -3.49
C SER A 123 4.62 4.20 -2.93
N GLY A 124 5.38 5.20 -3.36
CA GLY A 124 5.18 6.61 -3.01
C GLY A 124 3.97 7.28 -3.66
N VAL A 125 3.32 6.60 -4.61
CA VAL A 125 2.22 7.16 -5.41
C VAL A 125 1.01 7.44 -4.53
N ARG A 126 0.37 8.60 -4.68
CA ARG A 126 -0.76 9.00 -3.82
C ARG A 126 -2.08 8.39 -4.30
N GLU A 127 -2.20 8.06 -5.57
CA GLU A 127 -3.35 7.40 -6.17
C GLU A 127 -3.59 6.02 -5.55
N ALA A 128 -4.83 5.80 -5.09
CA ALA A 128 -5.25 4.53 -4.53
C ALA A 128 -5.20 3.41 -5.59
N GLY A 129 -4.69 2.24 -5.22
CA GLY A 129 -4.54 1.10 -6.12
C GLY A 129 -3.41 1.20 -7.14
N SER A 130 -2.81 2.38 -7.36
CA SER A 130 -1.59 2.50 -8.16
C SER A 130 -0.40 1.95 -7.37
N MET A 131 0.36 1.08 -8.02
CA MET A 131 1.62 0.55 -7.49
C MET A 131 2.84 1.04 -8.26
N ALA A 132 2.71 1.60 -9.47
CA ALA A 132 3.88 2.07 -10.21
C ALA A 132 4.41 3.40 -9.68
N GLY A 133 5.41 3.30 -8.81
CA GLY A 133 6.45 4.31 -8.71
C GLY A 133 7.74 3.76 -9.32
N SER A 134 7.96 3.92 -10.62
CA SER A 134 9.27 3.76 -11.26
C SER A 134 9.97 2.37 -11.16
N GLU A 135 11.19 2.28 -11.71
CA GLU A 135 12.11 1.12 -11.68
C GLU A 135 12.40 0.58 -10.25
N TYR A 136 12.12 1.38 -9.22
CA TYR A 136 12.44 1.07 -7.82
C TYR A 136 11.52 0.02 -7.18
N PHE A 137 10.24 -0.02 -7.55
CA PHE A 137 9.26 -0.87 -6.86
C PHE A 137 8.67 -1.95 -7.80
N PRO A 138 8.55 -3.21 -7.33
CA PRO A 138 7.77 -4.21 -8.06
C PRO A 138 6.27 -3.89 -7.96
N THR A 139 5.54 -4.11 -9.05
CA THR A 139 4.07 -3.92 -9.07
C THR A 139 3.35 -5.03 -8.31
N LEU A 140 3.90 -6.24 -8.34
CA LEU A 140 3.40 -7.39 -7.59
C LEU A 140 4.56 -8.08 -6.88
N SER A 141 4.38 -8.48 -5.63
CA SER A 141 5.45 -9.16 -4.88
C SER A 141 4.88 -10.08 -3.81
N SER A 142 5.58 -11.19 -3.58
CA SER A 142 5.40 -12.08 -2.44
C SER A 142 6.43 -11.72 -1.38
N ARG A 143 5.97 -11.33 -0.19
CA ARG A 143 6.81 -10.77 0.88
C ARG A 143 6.58 -11.48 2.20
N ARG A 144 7.59 -11.48 3.06
CA ARG A 144 7.59 -12.05 4.40
C ARG A 144 6.98 -11.08 5.41
N LEU A 145 6.15 -11.61 6.30
CA LEU A 145 5.70 -10.93 7.51
C LEU A 145 6.33 -11.61 8.71
N MET A 146 7.21 -10.89 9.41
CA MET A 146 7.92 -11.40 10.58
C MET A 146 7.04 -11.26 11.83
N ALA A 147 7.30 -12.09 12.83
CA ALA A 147 6.57 -12.04 14.10
C ALA A 147 6.88 -10.75 14.87
N ASN A 148 8.14 -10.31 14.88
CA ASN A 148 8.57 -9.05 15.48
C ASN A 148 8.41 -7.89 14.48
N GLU A 149 7.67 -6.85 14.85
CA GLU A 149 7.41 -5.68 13.99
C GLU A 149 8.64 -4.81 13.72
N GLU A 150 9.69 -4.93 14.53
CA GLU A 150 10.97 -4.24 14.35
C GLU A 150 12.00 -5.06 13.56
N ASP A 151 11.65 -6.29 13.16
CA ASP A 151 12.57 -7.18 12.44
C ASP A 151 12.97 -6.55 11.10
N ALA A 152 14.28 -6.51 10.83
CA ALA A 152 14.83 -5.94 9.61
C ALA A 152 14.52 -6.80 8.36
N GLU A 153 14.09 -8.05 8.52
CA GLU A 153 13.63 -8.91 7.42
C GLU A 153 12.14 -8.70 7.06
N MET A 154 11.43 -7.83 7.77
CA MET A 154 10.05 -7.48 7.44
C MET A 154 9.93 -7.02 5.98
N PHE A 155 8.90 -7.50 5.28
CA PHE A 155 8.66 -7.21 3.87
C PHE A 155 9.75 -7.68 2.88
N GLY A 156 10.76 -8.42 3.35
CA GLY A 156 11.70 -9.10 2.45
C GLY A 156 10.97 -10.07 1.52
N PHE A 157 11.53 -10.32 0.33
CA PHE A 157 10.94 -11.28 -0.61
C PHE A 157 10.94 -12.70 -0.03
N VAL A 158 9.92 -13.50 -0.38
CA VAL A 158 9.83 -14.91 0.06
C VAL A 158 11.04 -15.69 -0.48
N TYR A 159 11.38 -15.45 -1.74
CA TYR A 159 12.57 -15.95 -2.41
C TYR A 159 13.27 -14.84 -3.17
N GLN A 160 14.60 -14.79 -3.07
CA GLN A 160 15.42 -13.82 -3.77
C GLN A 160 16.76 -14.46 -4.12
N ASP A 161 17.06 -14.49 -5.42
CA ASP A 161 18.31 -14.93 -6.00
C ASP A 161 18.78 -13.90 -7.06
N GLU A 162 19.99 -14.07 -7.58
CA GLU A 162 20.58 -13.19 -8.60
C GLU A 162 19.79 -13.21 -9.92
N PHE A 163 19.09 -14.30 -10.22
CA PHE A 163 18.35 -14.47 -11.48
C PHE A 163 16.86 -14.19 -11.35
N VAL A 164 16.24 -14.71 -10.28
CA VAL A 164 14.79 -14.61 -10.07
C VAL A 164 14.50 -14.25 -8.63
N SER A 165 13.39 -13.56 -8.42
CA SER A 165 12.91 -13.17 -7.10
C SER A 165 11.40 -13.23 -7.12
N SER A 166 10.79 -13.35 -5.95
CA SER A 166 9.35 -13.46 -5.75
C SER A 166 8.62 -12.12 -5.98
N GLN A 167 8.87 -11.48 -7.13
CA GLN A 167 8.37 -10.17 -7.52
C GLN A 167 8.22 -10.05 -9.04
N LEU A 168 7.32 -9.17 -9.46
CA LEU A 168 7.13 -8.79 -10.85
C LEU A 168 7.33 -7.27 -10.99
N LYS A 169 8.24 -6.88 -11.89
CA LYS A 169 8.54 -5.48 -12.22
C LYS A 169 8.06 -5.16 -13.62
N ILE A 170 7.74 -3.88 -13.86
CA ILE A 170 7.49 -3.39 -15.22
C ILE A 170 8.84 -3.24 -15.94
N PRO A 171 9.03 -3.82 -17.12
CA PRO A 171 10.26 -3.64 -17.90
C PRO A 171 10.48 -2.17 -18.28
N SER A 172 11.72 -1.70 -18.21
CA SER A 172 12.10 -0.32 -18.58
C SER A 172 11.81 -0.01 -20.06
N ASP A 173 11.91 -0.98 -20.96
CA ASP A 173 11.55 -0.84 -22.37
C ASP A 173 10.06 -0.49 -22.55
N THR A 174 9.19 -1.07 -21.71
CA THR A 174 7.75 -0.76 -21.71
C THR A 174 7.52 0.68 -21.27
N LEU A 175 8.16 1.12 -20.19
CA LEU A 175 8.03 2.49 -19.68
C LEU A 175 8.63 3.53 -20.64
N SER A 176 9.71 3.18 -21.34
CA SER A 176 10.33 4.05 -22.34
C SER A 176 9.40 4.28 -23.54
N LYS A 177 8.66 3.25 -23.94
CA LYS A 177 7.69 3.32 -25.04
C LYS A 177 6.34 3.91 -24.60
N PHE A 178 5.90 3.62 -23.38
CA PHE A 178 4.65 4.08 -22.80
C PHE A 178 4.91 4.69 -21.42
N PRO A 179 5.29 5.98 -21.36
CA PRO A 179 5.70 6.64 -20.11
C PRO A 179 4.63 6.64 -19.01
N ALA A 180 3.36 6.57 -19.39
CA ALA A 180 2.22 6.53 -18.47
C ALA A 180 1.71 5.11 -18.15
N PHE A 181 2.44 4.06 -18.55
CA PHE A 181 2.03 2.69 -18.26
C PHE A 181 2.14 2.37 -16.76
N ASP A 182 1.02 1.95 -16.17
CA ASP A 182 0.89 1.50 -14.79
C ASP A 182 -0.13 0.36 -14.71
N ILE A 183 -0.08 -0.40 -13.62
CA ILE A 183 -1.04 -1.44 -13.25
C ILE A 183 -1.71 -1.02 -11.94
N TYR A 184 -3.01 -0.75 -12.03
CA TYR A 184 -3.84 -0.41 -10.88
C TYR A 184 -4.51 -1.67 -10.35
N TYR A 185 -4.34 -1.96 -9.06
CA TYR A 185 -4.93 -3.09 -8.36
C TYR A 185 -6.20 -2.63 -7.64
N VAL A 186 -7.36 -3.07 -8.13
CA VAL A 186 -8.66 -2.61 -7.64
C VAL A 186 -9.18 -3.50 -6.51
N TYR A 187 -9.01 -4.82 -6.65
CA TYR A 187 -9.47 -5.80 -5.68
C TYR A 187 -8.56 -7.03 -5.67
N SER A 188 -8.46 -7.67 -4.51
CA SER A 188 -7.69 -8.89 -4.33
C SER A 188 -8.38 -9.85 -3.38
N PHE A 189 -8.29 -11.15 -3.65
CA PHE A 189 -8.80 -12.17 -2.75
C PHE A 189 -8.02 -13.47 -2.86
N ARG A 190 -8.00 -14.23 -1.77
CA ARG A 190 -7.49 -15.60 -1.74
C ARG A 190 -8.62 -16.57 -1.99
N SER A 191 -8.39 -17.57 -2.83
CA SER A 191 -9.32 -18.68 -3.05
C SER A 191 -8.51 -19.96 -3.18
N GLU A 192 -8.83 -20.95 -2.33
CA GLU A 192 -8.09 -22.22 -2.25
C GLU A 192 -6.58 -21.98 -2.05
N HIS A 193 -5.75 -22.42 -3.01
CA HIS A 193 -4.30 -22.28 -3.02
C HIS A 193 -3.81 -21.16 -3.96
N PHE A 194 -4.69 -20.22 -4.31
CA PHE A 194 -4.38 -19.13 -5.23
C PHE A 194 -4.73 -17.76 -4.66
N VAL A 195 -4.04 -16.73 -5.17
CA VAL A 195 -4.36 -15.33 -4.95
C VAL A 195 -4.74 -14.69 -6.29
N TYR A 196 -5.86 -13.98 -6.30
CA TYR A 196 -6.40 -13.31 -7.48
C TYR A 196 -6.38 -11.81 -7.32
N TYR A 197 -6.14 -11.09 -8.41
CA TYR A 197 -6.26 -9.64 -8.47
C TYR A 197 -7.11 -9.21 -9.68
N LEU A 198 -7.99 -8.24 -9.46
CA LEU A 198 -8.66 -7.50 -10.52
C LEU A 198 -7.87 -6.23 -10.78
N THR A 199 -7.37 -6.10 -12.00
CA THR A 199 -6.41 -5.06 -12.38
C THR A 199 -6.93 -4.23 -13.54
N LEU A 200 -6.51 -2.97 -13.58
CA LEU A 200 -6.66 -2.08 -14.72
C LEU A 200 -5.27 -1.70 -15.21
N GLN A 201 -5.00 -1.89 -16.50
CA GLN A 201 -3.72 -1.56 -17.11
C GLN A 201 -3.93 -0.79 -18.42
N LEU A 202 -2.93 0.02 -18.80
CA LEU A 202 -2.96 0.70 -20.09
C LEU A 202 -2.99 -0.34 -21.23
N ASP A 203 -3.88 -0.13 -22.20
CA ASP A 203 -3.97 -0.95 -23.40
C ASP A 203 -2.92 -0.48 -24.40
N THR A 204 -1.77 -1.15 -24.44
CA THR A 204 -0.65 -0.81 -25.31
C THR A 204 -0.90 -1.05 -26.80
N GLN A 205 -2.02 -1.69 -27.16
CA GLN A 205 -2.40 -1.93 -28.57
C GLN A 205 -3.35 -0.85 -29.09
N LEU A 206 -4.20 -0.30 -28.21
CA LEU A 206 -5.14 0.79 -28.55
C LEU A 206 -4.59 2.18 -28.22
N THR A 207 -3.69 2.28 -27.24
CA THR A 207 -3.11 3.56 -26.81
C THR A 207 -1.91 3.91 -27.66
N SER A 208 -1.87 5.14 -28.17
CA SER A 208 -0.68 5.67 -28.85
C SER A 208 0.49 5.82 -27.87
N PRO A 209 1.74 5.55 -28.28
CA PRO A 209 2.93 5.86 -27.48
C PRO A 209 3.10 7.36 -27.17
N ASP A 210 2.47 8.24 -27.96
CA ASP A 210 2.57 9.68 -27.77
C ASP A 210 1.81 10.13 -26.52
N ALA A 211 2.48 10.87 -25.63
CA ALA A 211 1.93 11.35 -24.36
C ALA A 211 0.73 12.31 -24.50
N ALA A 212 0.42 12.77 -25.71
CA ALA A 212 -0.75 13.62 -26.00
C ALA A 212 -1.97 12.84 -26.50
N GLY A 213 -1.84 11.51 -26.70
CA GLY A 213 -2.93 10.65 -27.13
C GLY A 213 -3.87 10.26 -25.99
N GLU A 214 -5.06 9.78 -26.35
CA GLU A 214 -6.00 9.24 -25.36
C GLU A 214 -5.46 7.92 -24.77
N HIS A 215 -5.61 7.78 -23.46
CA HIS A 215 -5.26 6.55 -22.73
C HIS A 215 -6.45 5.60 -22.69
N PHE A 216 -6.29 4.42 -23.27
CA PHE A 216 -7.27 3.34 -23.19
C PHE A 216 -6.80 2.32 -22.16
N PHE A 217 -7.74 1.74 -21.41
CA PHE A 217 -7.44 0.79 -20.35
C PHE A 217 -8.14 -0.55 -20.58
N THR A 218 -7.46 -1.65 -20.24
CA THR A 218 -8.01 -3.00 -20.24
C THR A 218 -8.08 -3.54 -18.82
N SER A 219 -9.26 -4.01 -18.41
CA SER A 219 -9.42 -4.75 -17.15
C SER A 219 -9.01 -6.21 -17.31
N LYS A 220 -8.18 -6.72 -16.39
CA LYS A 220 -7.68 -8.10 -16.42
C LYS A 220 -7.73 -8.77 -15.06
N ILE A 221 -7.87 -10.09 -15.06
CA ILE A 221 -7.69 -10.93 -13.88
C ILE A 221 -6.25 -11.49 -13.86
N VAL A 222 -5.59 -11.37 -12.71
CA VAL A 222 -4.28 -11.96 -12.44
C VAL A 222 -4.45 -13.07 -11.41
N ARG A 223 -3.67 -14.15 -11.53
CA ARG A 223 -3.68 -15.28 -10.60
C ARG A 223 -2.24 -15.72 -10.31
N LEU A 224 -1.95 -15.99 -9.04
CA LEU A 224 -0.71 -16.60 -8.57
C LEU A 224 -1.02 -17.79 -7.65
N CYS A 225 -0.16 -18.81 -7.65
CA CYS A 225 -0.17 -19.86 -6.63
C CYS A 225 0.38 -19.28 -5.31
N VAL A 226 -0.15 -19.74 -4.17
CA VAL A 226 0.39 -19.38 -2.85
C VAL A 226 1.78 -19.99 -2.63
N ASP A 227 1.99 -21.21 -3.15
CA ASP A 227 3.20 -22.01 -2.95
C ASP A 227 4.15 -21.97 -4.17
N ASP A 228 4.21 -20.83 -4.87
CA ASP A 228 5.10 -20.58 -6.01
C ASP A 228 6.04 -19.41 -5.67
N PRO A 229 7.16 -19.70 -4.98
CA PRO A 229 8.08 -18.68 -4.48
C PRO A 229 8.91 -18.00 -5.58
#